data_AF-A0A816DCZ0-F1
#
_entry.id   AF-A0A816DCZ0-F1
#
_cell.length_a   1.000
_cell.length_b   1.000
_cell.length_c   1.000
_cell.angle_alpha   90.00
_cell.angle_beta   90.00
_cell.angle_gamma   90.00
#
_symmetry.space_group_name_H-M   'P 1'
#
loop_
_entity.id
_entity.type
_entity.pdbx_description
1 polymer ?
#
loop_
_entity_poly.entity_id
_entity_poly.type
_entity_poly.pdbx_seq_one_letter_code
_entity_poly.pdbx_strand_id
1 'polypeptide(L)' 'TKNAKTVMSFESLANELFLEVFKYLSTSHIYHAFHGLNIRLDELILEYFRNSHLDFRSISKLDFDIIVQEYLP' A
#
# COMPACT_ATOMS: atom_id res chain seq x y z
N THR A 1 -13.31 36.99 6.79
CA THR A 1 -13.40 35.90 5.79
C THR A 1 -12.61 34.72 6.34
N LYS A 2 -13.26 33.61 6.70
CA LYS A 2 -12.55 32.44 7.26
C LYS A 2 -11.71 31.81 6.14
N ASN A 3 -10.38 31.82 6.28
CA ASN A 3 -9.49 30.98 5.47
C ASN A 3 -9.84 29.53 5.78
N ALA A 4 -10.65 28.90 4.93
CA ALA A 4 -10.80 27.45 4.96
C ALA A 4 -9.44 26.86 4.59
N LYS A 5 -8.75 26.25 5.56
CA LYS A 5 -7.52 25.52 5.30
C LYS A 5 -7.89 24.35 4.39
N THR A 6 -7.53 24.42 3.12
CA THR A 6 -7.75 23.32 2.17
C THR A 6 -6.96 22.12 2.68
N VAL A 7 -7.66 21.13 3.21
CA VAL A 7 -7.06 19.86 3.56
C VAL A 7 -6.89 19.09 2.26
N MET A 8 -5.65 18.85 1.87
CA MET A 8 -5.35 17.97 0.74
C MET A 8 -5.84 16.57 1.10
N SER A 9 -6.66 15.95 0.25
CA SER A 9 -6.99 14.54 0.43
C SER A 9 -5.74 13.70 0.18
N PHE A 10 -5.51 12.71 1.04
CA PHE A 10 -4.49 11.69 0.81
C PHE A 10 -4.64 11.04 -0.57
N GLU A 11 -5.87 10.82 -1.03
CA GLU A 11 -6.14 10.24 -2.35
C GLU A 11 -5.71 11.18 -3.50
N SER A 12 -5.45 12.46 -3.26
CA SER A 12 -4.98 13.37 -4.31
C SER A 12 -3.46 13.28 -4.57
N LEU A 13 -2.72 12.52 -3.75
CA LEU A 13 -1.31 12.27 -4.00
C LEU A 13 -1.12 11.45 -5.29
N ALA A 14 0.00 11.72 -5.98
CA ALA A 14 0.39 11.01 -7.17
C ALA A 14 0.89 9.59 -6.85
N ASN A 15 0.72 8.65 -7.77
CA ASN A 15 1.07 7.25 -7.59
C ASN A 15 2.55 7.07 -7.23
N GLU A 16 3.44 7.87 -7.82
CA GLU A 16 4.88 7.84 -7.59
C GLU A 16 5.24 8.11 -6.13
N LEU A 17 4.46 8.94 -5.43
CA LEU A 17 4.67 9.22 -4.01
C LEU A 17 4.30 8.02 -3.14
N PHE A 18 3.21 7.31 -3.48
CA PHE A 18 2.86 6.06 -2.80
C PHE A 18 3.93 4.99 -3.02
N LEU A 19 4.37 4.80 -4.26
CA LEU A 19 5.41 3.83 -4.60
C LEU A 19 6.74 4.16 -3.91
N GLU A 20 7.09 5.44 -3.78
CA GLU A 20 8.26 5.86 -3.01
C GLU A 20 8.11 5.52 -1.52
N VAL A 21 6.93 5.75 -0.92
CA VAL A 21 6.66 5.37 0.48
C VAL A 21 6.73 3.86 0.69
N PHE A 22 6.21 3.07 -0.25
CA PHE A 22 6.22 1.60 -0.16
C PHE A 22 7.63 1.02 -0.05
N LYS A 23 8.66 1.67 -0.61
CA LYS A 23 10.06 1.22 -0.50
C LYS A 23 10.58 1.18 0.94
N TYR A 24 9.96 1.95 1.84
CA TYR A 24 10.35 2.02 3.26
C TYR A 24 9.51 1.13 4.17
N LEU A 25 8.51 0.43 3.61
CA LEU A 25 7.56 -0.38 4.36
C LEU A 25 7.75 -1.87 4.05
N SER A 26 7.48 -2.72 5.04
CA SER A 26 7.41 -4.16 4.82
C SER A 26 6.13 -4.51 4.05
N THR A 27 6.10 -5.68 3.41
CA THR A 27 4.92 -6.19 2.70
C THR A 27 3.67 -6.15 3.58
N SER A 28 3.80 -6.55 4.85
CA SER A 28 2.73 -6.51 5.84
C SER A 28 2.25 -5.08 6.16
N HIS A 29 3.18 -4.14 6.34
CA HIS A 29 2.81 -2.74 6.60
C HIS A 29 2.08 -2.11 5.42
N ILE A 30 2.51 -2.41 4.19
CA ILE A 30 1.84 -1.93 2.96
C ILE A 30 0.42 -2.48 2.90
N TYR A 31 0.28 -3.80 3.07
CA TYR A 31 -1.03 -4.45 3.04
C TYR A 31 -1.96 -3.84 4.10
N HIS A 32 -1.58 -3.88 5.38
CA HIS A 32 -2.46 -3.40 6.46
C HIS A 32 -2.79 -1.91 6.40
N ALA A 33 -1.88 -1.07 5.90
CA ALA A 33 -2.10 0.36 5.88
C ALA A 33 -2.86 0.86 4.64
N PHE A 34 -2.77 0.16 3.51
CA PHE A 34 -3.27 0.67 2.23
C PHE A 34 -4.33 -0.23 1.55
N HIS A 35 -4.38 -1.52 1.89
CA HIS A 35 -5.36 -2.45 1.32
C HIS A 35 -6.79 -2.06 1.73
N GLY A 36 -7.71 -2.09 0.76
CA GLY A 36 -9.13 -1.82 0.96
C GLY A 36 -9.48 -0.35 1.21
N LEU A 37 -8.50 0.57 1.18
CA LEU A 37 -8.77 2.00 1.33
C LEU A 37 -9.48 2.58 0.10
N ASN A 38 -9.02 2.22 -1.09
CA ASN A 38 -9.70 2.48 -2.36
C ASN A 38 -9.07 1.65 -3.48
N ILE A 39 -9.84 1.46 -4.56
CA ILE A 39 -9.46 0.65 -5.73
C ILE A 39 -8.11 1.06 -6.32
N ARG A 40 -7.80 2.36 -6.40
CA ARG A 40 -6.53 2.83 -6.97
C ARG A 40 -5.34 2.36 -6.12
N LEU A 41 -5.46 2.39 -4.80
CA LEU A 41 -4.41 1.90 -3.91
C LEU A 41 -4.27 0.38 -3.98
N ASP A 42 -5.38 -0.35 -4.06
CA ASP A 42 -5.35 -1.81 -4.22
C ASP A 42 -4.62 -2.23 -5.51
N GLU A 43 -4.87 -1.53 -6.60
CA GLU A 43 -4.16 -1.72 -7.89
C GLU A 43 -2.67 -1.41 -7.76
N LEU A 44 -2.29 -0.33 -7.07
CA LEU A 44 -0.89 0.02 -6.83
C LEU A 44 -0.16 -0.99 -5.96
N ILE A 45 -0.81 -1.53 -4.92
CA ILE A 45 -0.24 -2.60 -4.08
C ILE A 45 0.03 -3.82 -4.94
N LEU A 46 -0.93 -4.21 -5.79
CA LEU A 46 -0.77 -5.35 -6.68
C LEU A 46 0.38 -5.16 -7.68
N GLU A 47 0.47 -3.98 -8.32
CA GLU A 47 1.58 -3.65 -9.20
C GLU A 47 2.92 -3.68 -8.47
N TYR A 48 2.98 -3.08 -7.28
CA TYR A 48 4.20 -3.02 -6.48
C TYR A 48 4.65 -4.42 -6.06
N PHE A 49 3.74 -5.27 -5.60
CA PHE A 49 4.06 -6.63 -5.15
C PHE A 49 4.51 -7.55 -6.28
N ARG A 50 4.00 -7.36 -7.50
CA ARG A 50 4.43 -8.13 -8.67
C ARG A 50 5.82 -7.75 -9.18
N ASN A 51 6.22 -6.49 -9.00
CA ASN A 51 7.47 -5.96 -9.54
C ASN A 51 8.61 -5.85 -8.50
N SER A 52 8.33 -6.13 -7.22
CA SER A 52 9.28 -5.96 -6.12
C SER A 52 9.67 -7.28 -5.47
N HIS A 53 10.86 -7.31 -4.85
CA HIS A 53 11.23 -8.39 -3.94
C HIS A 53 10.46 -8.21 -2.63
N LEU A 54 9.44 -9.04 -2.43
CA LEU A 54 8.66 -9.05 -1.20
C LEU A 54 9.51 -9.54 -0.03
N ASP A 55 9.52 -8.75 1.06
CA ASP A 55 10.15 -9.15 2.31
C ASP A 55 9.08 -9.67 3.28
N PHE A 56 9.19 -10.95 3.61
CA PHE A 56 8.30 -11.65 4.56
C PHE A 56 9.02 -12.02 5.86
N ARG A 57 10.26 -11.56 6.10
CA ARG A 57 11.03 -12.00 7.27
C ARG A 57 10.40 -11.61 8.62
N SER A 58 9.58 -10.57 8.63
CA SER A 58 8.90 -10.06 9.84
C SER A 58 7.37 -10.14 9.76
N ILE A 59 6.81 -10.88 8.79
CA ILE A 59 5.35 -10.98 8.63
C ILE A 59 4.76 -12.02 9.59
N SER A 60 3.53 -11.78 10.06
CA SER A 60 2.77 -12.82 10.77
C SER A 60 2.38 -13.93 9.80
N LYS A 61 2.20 -15.17 10.29
CA LYS A 61 1.74 -16.27 9.44
C LYS A 61 0.40 -15.98 8.77
N LEU A 62 -0.53 -15.36 9.52
CA LEU A 62 -1.85 -15.03 9.00
C LEU A 62 -1.76 -14.05 7.82
N ASP A 63 -0.98 -12.99 7.98
CA ASP A 63 -0.82 -11.99 6.92
C ASP A 63 -0.07 -12.57 5.72
N PHE A 64 0.90 -13.47 5.96
CA PHE A 64 1.56 -14.19 4.88
C PHE A 64 0.55 -15.00 4.06
N ASP A 65 -0.28 -15.81 4.74
CA ASP A 65 -1.27 -16.66 4.09
C ASP A 65 -2.28 -15.83 3.26
N ILE A 66 -2.72 -14.68 3.79
CA ILE A 66 -3.62 -13.76 3.09
C ILE A 66 -2.95 -13.14 1.86
N ILE A 67 -1.76 -12.55 2.02
CA ILE A 67 -1.05 -11.86 0.93
C ILE A 67 -0.71 -12.85 -0.18
N VAL A 68 -0.30 -14.07 0.17
CA VAL A 68 -0.02 -15.11 -0.82
C VAL A 68 -1.28 -15.50 -1.60
N GLN A 69 -2.43 -15.64 -0.92
CA GLN A 69 -3.69 -16.00 -1.59
C GLN A 69 -4.23 -14.89 -2.50
N GLU A 70 -4.07 -13.63 -2.11
CA GLU A 70 -4.70 -12.50 -2.79
C GLU A 70 -3.80 -11.86 -3.87
N TYR A 71 -2.47 -11.86 -3.67
CA TYR A 71 -1.56 -11.05 -4.48
C TYR A 71 -0.48 -11.83 -5.21
N LEU A 72 -0.19 -13.07 -4.82
CA LEU A 72 0.84 -13.91 -5.45
C LEU A 72 0.20 -15.02 -6.30
N PRO A 73 0.83 -15.38 -7.44
CA PRO A 73 0.39 -16.50 -8.27
C PRO A 73 0.66 -17.87 -7.62
#